data_AF-A0A9D1G8N6-F1
#
_entry.id   AF-A0A9D1G8N6-F1
#
_cell.length_a   1.000
_cell.length_b   1.000
_cell.length_c   1.000
_cell.angle_alpha   90.00
_cell.angle_beta   90.00
_cell.angle_gamma   90.00
#
_symmetry.space_group_name_H-M   'P 1'
#
loop_
_entity.id
_entity.type
_entity.pdbx_description
1 polymer ?
#
loop_
_entity_poly.entity_id
_entity_poly.type
_entity_poly.pdbx_seq_one_letter_code
_entity_poly.pdbx_strand_id
1 'polypeptide(L)'
;YTQEEFLDIIDDAIAGTHDSSNKDRFSYDELLNKTFIYYPNDTIFKQTDPSSPLFALNPFTYTPYADQTWENGIELKITAILKPKEDVTYGCLSSGIYYTPALTQKIIMDNLQSQIVYYLNEKEEEAFTSMNYNGTNIGIIYNYSYYFEGSEYTETGFVGSTSSLSSLMGTITGQDNPIYTLTLRELGGCSLPSDIHIYPANFELKSQVTSYLDQWNNNKNLTFDDITLTPEERENITYSDNLAVMISLIDNMINIVTIALVAFTALSLVVSTVMIAIITYVSVIERVKEIGVIRSLGGRKKDVSRLFNAETFIIGGFSGLIGIGITYILSGIINLIVGNLANISAIAILPFYVAIIMVALSILLTLISGLIPALIASKKDPVEALRSE
;
A
#
# COMPACT_ATOMS: atom_id res chain seq x y z
N TYR A 1 35.93 3.56 -1.09
CA TYR A 1 35.63 3.63 -2.54
C TYR A 1 35.95 5.01 -3.03
N THR A 2 37.20 5.17 -3.43
CA THR A 2 37.59 6.13 -4.46
C THR A 2 36.95 5.71 -5.80
N GLN A 3 36.96 6.58 -6.80
CA GLN A 3 36.51 6.23 -8.15
C GLN A 3 37.31 5.05 -8.73
N GLU A 4 38.60 5.00 -8.45
CA GLU A 4 39.50 3.92 -8.86
C GLU A 4 39.08 2.58 -8.24
N GLU A 5 38.82 2.55 -6.92
CA GLU A 5 38.31 1.35 -6.25
C GLU A 5 36.91 0.93 -6.77
N PHE A 6 36.09 1.86 -7.25
CA PHE A 6 34.79 1.53 -7.85
C PHE A 6 34.93 0.95 -9.26
N LEU A 7 35.84 1.49 -10.07
CA LEU A 7 36.15 0.96 -11.41
C LEU A 7 36.77 -0.42 -11.32
N ASP A 8 37.67 -0.65 -10.37
CA ASP A 8 38.26 -1.96 -10.10
C ASP A 8 37.16 -3.00 -9.74
N ILE A 9 36.15 -2.62 -8.96
CA ILE A 9 35.01 -3.51 -8.63
C ILE A 9 34.22 -3.90 -9.89
N ILE A 10 34.03 -2.96 -10.82
CA ILE A 10 33.31 -3.23 -12.07
C ILE A 10 34.15 -4.15 -12.96
N ASP A 11 35.45 -3.89 -13.08
CA ASP A 11 36.37 -4.71 -13.86
C ASP A 11 36.46 -6.13 -13.31
N ASP A 12 36.54 -6.29 -12.00
CA ASP A 12 36.49 -7.58 -11.30
C ASP A 12 35.17 -8.32 -11.54
N ALA A 13 34.05 -7.61 -11.49
CA ALA A 13 32.74 -8.18 -11.77
C ALA A 13 32.61 -8.65 -13.23
N ILE A 14 33.16 -7.90 -14.19
CA ILE A 14 33.18 -8.26 -15.61
C ILE A 14 34.14 -9.43 -15.88
N ALA A 15 35.29 -9.46 -15.21
CA ALA A 15 36.27 -10.53 -15.31
C ALA A 15 35.84 -11.83 -14.60
N GLY A 16 34.77 -11.77 -13.80
CA GLY A 16 34.28 -12.89 -13.00
C GLY A 16 35.16 -13.21 -11.79
N THR A 17 36.06 -12.30 -11.41
CA THR A 17 36.94 -12.39 -10.25
C THR A 17 36.26 -11.67 -9.08
N HIS A 18 35.55 -12.41 -8.24
CA HIS A 18 34.93 -11.82 -7.06
C HIS A 18 35.99 -11.61 -5.97
N ASP A 19 36.51 -10.38 -5.82
CA ASP A 19 37.37 -10.08 -4.68
C ASP A 19 36.52 -10.03 -3.39
N SER A 20 36.88 -10.89 -2.43
CA SER A 20 36.32 -10.96 -1.09
C SER A 20 36.64 -9.75 -0.20
N SER A 21 37.52 -8.85 -0.65
CA SER A 21 37.83 -7.58 0.02
C SER A 21 36.71 -6.54 -0.11
N ASN A 22 35.76 -6.75 -1.03
CA ASN A 22 34.62 -5.87 -1.25
C ASN A 22 33.67 -5.88 -0.06
N LYS A 23 33.51 -4.72 0.54
CA LYS A 23 32.68 -4.50 1.73
C LYS A 23 31.21 -4.44 1.35
N ASP A 24 30.48 -5.51 1.62
CA ASP A 24 29.03 -5.60 1.36
C ASP A 24 28.17 -4.67 2.24
N ARG A 25 28.72 -4.18 3.36
CA ARG A 25 27.97 -3.38 4.35
C ARG A 25 28.85 -2.34 5.03
N PHE A 26 28.35 -1.12 5.12
CA PHE A 26 28.95 -0.06 5.92
C PHE A 26 28.44 -0.09 7.36
N SER A 27 29.32 0.21 8.32
CA SER A 27 28.88 0.44 9.70
C SER A 27 28.28 1.85 9.84
N TYR A 28 27.42 2.06 10.84
CA TYR A 28 26.84 3.39 11.09
C TYR A 28 27.90 4.44 11.42
N ASP A 29 28.90 4.09 12.24
CA ASP A 29 29.99 5.00 12.59
C ASP A 29 30.83 5.40 11.38
N GLU A 30 31.03 4.46 10.45
CA GLU A 30 31.73 4.75 9.21
C GLU A 30 30.97 5.73 8.33
N LEU A 31 29.65 5.55 8.18
CA LEU A 31 28.81 6.46 7.41
C LEU A 31 28.76 7.85 8.05
N LEU A 32 28.61 7.94 9.37
CA LEU A 32 28.59 9.22 10.11
C LEU A 32 29.91 10.01 10.00
N ASN A 33 31.02 9.32 9.73
CA ASN A 33 32.32 9.95 9.54
C ASN A 33 32.64 10.27 8.07
N LYS A 34 31.76 9.91 7.11
CA LYS A 34 31.95 10.31 5.72
C LYS A 34 31.61 11.79 5.52
N THR A 35 32.45 12.44 4.73
CA THR A 35 32.21 13.76 4.17
C THR A 35 32.04 13.64 2.65
N PHE A 36 31.24 14.53 2.11
CA PHE A 36 30.94 14.68 0.69
C PHE A 36 31.16 16.14 0.32
N ILE A 37 31.44 16.44 -0.94
CA ILE A 37 31.54 17.82 -1.38
C ILE A 37 30.41 18.08 -2.37
N TYR A 38 29.58 19.06 -2.07
CA TYR A 38 28.58 19.57 -3.00
C TYR A 38 29.18 20.73 -3.80
N TYR A 39 29.06 20.67 -5.11
CA TYR A 39 29.51 21.71 -6.02
C TYR A 39 28.31 22.41 -6.67
N PRO A 40 28.16 23.74 -6.49
CA PRO A 40 27.09 24.50 -7.14
C PRO A 40 27.22 24.49 -8.67
N ASN A 41 26.11 24.76 -9.36
CA ASN A 41 26.05 24.78 -10.84
C ASN A 41 27.18 25.59 -11.49
N ASP A 42 27.47 26.80 -11.02
CA ASP A 42 28.51 27.67 -11.61
C ASP A 42 29.95 27.13 -11.42
N THR A 43 30.13 26.12 -10.57
CA THR A 43 31.40 25.42 -10.42
C THR A 43 31.56 24.35 -11.49
N ILE A 44 30.52 23.55 -11.73
CA ILE A 44 30.54 22.38 -12.61
C ILE A 44 30.15 22.68 -14.06
N PHE A 45 29.35 23.73 -14.29
CA PHE A 45 28.99 24.24 -15.61
C PHE A 45 29.76 25.52 -15.88
N LYS A 46 30.49 25.56 -17.01
CA LYS A 46 31.21 26.75 -17.46
C LYS A 46 30.62 27.23 -18.77
N GLN A 47 30.24 28.49 -18.81
CA GLN A 47 29.77 29.12 -20.04
C GLN A 47 30.90 29.14 -21.06
N THR A 48 30.60 28.69 -22.28
CA THR A 48 31.52 28.82 -23.40
C THR A 48 31.69 30.31 -23.71
N ASP A 49 32.90 30.72 -24.09
CA ASP A 49 33.17 32.11 -24.48
C ASP A 49 32.14 32.58 -25.53
N PRO A 50 31.33 33.61 -25.24
CA PRO A 50 30.30 34.10 -26.17
C PRO A 50 30.83 34.58 -27.52
N SER A 51 32.14 34.87 -27.61
CA SER A 51 32.81 35.23 -28.87
C SER A 51 33.23 34.03 -29.71
N SER A 52 33.19 32.81 -29.14
CA SER A 52 33.55 31.58 -29.83
C SER A 52 32.46 31.14 -30.82
N PRO A 53 32.81 30.70 -32.04
CA PRO A 53 31.86 30.07 -32.96
C PRO A 53 31.16 28.84 -32.37
N LEU A 54 31.75 28.20 -31.35
CA LEU A 54 31.18 27.05 -30.67
C LEU A 54 30.06 27.41 -29.70
N PHE A 55 29.92 28.68 -29.30
CA PHE A 55 28.90 29.10 -28.32
C PHE A 55 27.48 28.77 -28.78
N ALA A 56 27.20 28.93 -30.08
CA ALA A 56 25.87 28.64 -30.64
C ALA A 56 25.54 27.14 -30.64
N LEU A 57 26.55 26.26 -30.63
CA LEU A 57 26.38 24.81 -30.61
C LEU A 57 26.42 24.26 -29.19
N ASN A 58 27.36 24.76 -28.39
CA ASN A 58 27.64 24.31 -27.03
C ASN A 58 27.77 25.54 -26.13
N PRO A 59 26.65 26.12 -25.64
CA PRO A 59 26.68 27.34 -24.84
C PRO A 59 27.30 27.13 -23.45
N PHE A 60 27.29 25.88 -22.96
CA PHE A 60 27.92 25.47 -21.71
C PHE A 60 28.70 24.17 -21.89
N THR A 61 29.75 24.03 -21.09
CA THR A 61 30.50 22.78 -20.92
C THR A 61 30.32 22.27 -19.49
N TYR A 62 30.35 20.95 -19.31
CA TYR A 62 30.24 20.30 -18.02
C TYR A 62 31.54 19.62 -17.65
N THR A 63 31.96 19.77 -16.39
CA THR A 63 33.15 19.10 -15.85
C THR A 63 32.71 18.07 -14.80
N PRO A 64 32.71 16.77 -15.11
CA PRO A 64 32.24 15.72 -14.19
C PRO A 64 33.24 15.30 -13.13
N TYR A 65 34.53 15.61 -13.30
CA TYR A 65 35.60 15.17 -12.40
C TYR A 65 36.35 16.35 -11.80
N ALA A 66 36.64 16.27 -10.51
CA ALA A 66 37.54 17.17 -9.84
C ALA A 66 38.97 16.99 -10.36
N ASP A 67 39.42 17.87 -11.26
CA ASP A 67 40.82 18.27 -11.23
C ASP A 67 41.13 18.80 -9.82
N GLN A 68 42.36 18.61 -9.32
CA GLN A 68 42.77 18.82 -7.92
C GLN A 68 42.54 20.25 -7.37
N THR A 69 41.96 21.13 -8.17
CA THR A 69 41.77 22.57 -7.98
C THR A 69 40.30 23.01 -7.89
N TRP A 70 39.31 22.13 -7.79
CA TRP A 70 37.90 22.54 -7.62
C TRP A 70 37.71 23.39 -6.36
N GLU A 71 37.79 24.71 -6.53
CA GLU A 71 37.52 25.72 -5.51
C GLU A 71 35.99 25.93 -5.39
N ASN A 72 35.52 26.36 -4.22
CA ASN A 72 34.10 26.66 -3.93
C ASN A 72 33.15 25.46 -3.72
N GLY A 73 33.70 24.27 -3.45
CA GLY A 73 32.91 23.15 -2.94
C GLY A 73 32.45 23.37 -1.50
N ILE A 74 31.22 22.92 -1.20
CA ILE A 74 30.67 22.92 0.16
C ILE A 74 30.84 21.53 0.74
N GLU A 75 31.68 21.40 1.77
CA GLU A 75 31.84 20.15 2.51
C GLU A 75 30.55 19.85 3.30
N LEU A 76 29.96 18.69 3.02
CA LEU A 76 28.80 18.12 3.67
C LEU A 76 29.23 16.94 4.54
N LYS A 77 28.66 16.84 5.74
CA LYS A 77 28.87 15.71 6.65
C LYS A 77 27.55 15.02 6.95
N ILE A 78 27.57 13.68 7.02
CA ILE A 78 26.40 12.93 7.50
C ILE A 78 26.25 13.18 9.01
N THR A 79 25.13 13.79 9.41
CA THR A 79 24.87 14.15 10.82
C THR A 79 23.98 13.15 11.55
N ALA A 80 23.14 12.41 10.82
CA ALA A 80 22.18 11.48 11.41
C ALA A 80 21.83 10.36 10.42
N ILE A 81 21.44 9.22 10.97
CA ILE A 81 20.92 8.07 10.21
C ILE A 81 19.52 7.78 10.71
N LEU A 82 18.54 7.86 9.82
CA LEU A 82 17.14 7.57 10.11
C LEU A 82 16.85 6.11 9.73
N LYS A 83 16.28 5.35 10.67
CA LYS A 83 15.87 3.95 10.47
C LYS A 83 14.38 3.83 10.79
N PRO A 84 13.59 3.05 10.03
CA PRO A 84 12.27 2.62 10.45
C PRO A 84 12.31 1.96 11.84
N LYS A 85 11.23 2.12 12.62
CA LYS A 85 11.08 1.38 13.89
C LYS A 85 11.05 -0.12 13.61
N GLU A 86 11.49 -0.95 14.56
CA GLU A 86 11.70 -2.40 14.34
C GLU A 86 10.46 -3.13 13.82
N ASP A 87 9.26 -2.70 14.24
CA ASP A 87 7.98 -3.29 13.84
C ASP A 87 7.29 -2.58 12.66
N VAL A 88 8.00 -1.66 11.99
CA VAL A 88 7.44 -0.81 10.93
C VAL A 88 8.16 -1.11 9.62
N THR A 89 7.47 -1.83 8.73
CA THR A 89 7.95 -2.17 7.38
C THR A 89 7.67 -1.11 6.33
N TYR A 90 6.96 -0.04 6.69
CA TYR A 90 6.60 1.07 5.80
C TYR A 90 7.08 2.41 6.37
N GLY A 91 7.80 3.19 5.58
CA GLY A 91 8.33 4.50 5.97
C GLY A 91 7.78 5.64 5.10
N CYS A 92 7.73 6.84 5.67
CA CYS A 92 7.45 8.06 4.91
C CYS A 92 8.60 8.48 4.00
N LEU A 93 9.82 7.99 4.28
CA LEU A 93 11.03 8.26 3.53
C LEU A 93 11.47 7.00 2.78
N SER A 94 11.93 7.18 1.55
CA SER A 94 12.66 6.17 0.80
C SER A 94 14.09 6.03 1.32
N SER A 95 14.76 4.92 0.99
CA SER A 95 16.19 4.78 1.27
C SER A 95 16.98 5.81 0.46
N GLY A 96 17.83 6.60 1.12
CA GLY A 96 18.65 7.61 0.44
C GLY A 96 19.29 8.61 1.39
N ILE A 97 19.93 9.63 0.79
CA ILE A 97 20.50 10.78 1.49
C ILE A 97 19.47 11.91 1.49
N TYR A 98 19.23 12.49 2.67
CA TYR A 98 18.34 13.62 2.85
C TYR A 98 19.11 14.86 3.31
N TYR A 99 18.70 16.02 2.82
CA TYR A 99 19.31 17.30 3.14
C TYR A 99 18.51 18.02 4.22
N THR A 100 19.22 18.81 5.04
CA THR A 100 18.56 19.69 6.02
C THR A 100 17.79 20.80 5.29
N PRO A 101 16.72 21.35 5.89
CA PRO A 101 15.98 22.46 5.28
C PRO A 101 16.87 23.65 4.91
N ALA A 102 17.87 23.96 5.74
CA ALA A 102 18.82 25.04 5.50
C ALA A 102 19.69 24.78 4.26
N LEU A 103 20.21 23.56 4.09
CA LEU A 103 20.99 23.20 2.92
C LEU A 103 20.12 23.20 1.66
N THR A 104 18.90 22.65 1.73
CA THR A 104 17.97 22.66 0.59
C THR A 104 17.65 24.07 0.12
N GLN A 105 17.33 24.99 1.04
CA GLN A 105 17.07 26.39 0.69
C GLN A 105 18.29 27.07 0.06
N LYS A 106 19.49 26.82 0.60
CA LYS A 106 20.73 27.35 0.04
C LYS A 106 20.97 26.84 -1.39
N ILE A 107 20.84 25.54 -1.62
CA ILE A 107 21.01 24.92 -2.95
C ILE A 107 20.03 25.53 -3.96
N ILE A 108 18.75 25.70 -3.58
CA ILE A 108 17.75 26.33 -4.45
C ILE A 108 18.15 27.78 -4.80
N MET A 109 18.57 28.58 -3.82
CA MET A 109 18.98 29.97 -4.05
C MET A 109 20.22 30.06 -4.93
N ASP A 110 21.24 29.25 -4.66
CA ASP A 110 22.48 29.22 -5.42
C ASP A 110 22.20 28.79 -6.88
N ASN A 111 21.34 27.80 -7.07
CA ASN A 111 20.96 27.31 -8.41
C ASN A 111 20.11 28.33 -9.19
N LEU A 112 19.14 29.00 -8.56
CA LEU A 112 18.33 30.05 -9.20
C LEU A 112 19.17 31.22 -9.71
N GLN A 113 20.32 31.47 -9.08
CA GLN A 113 21.24 32.54 -9.46
C GLN A 113 22.35 32.08 -10.42
N SER A 114 22.41 30.80 -10.75
CA SER A 114 23.45 30.24 -11.60
C SER A 114 23.35 30.72 -13.05
N GLN A 115 24.49 30.87 -13.72
CA GLN A 115 24.59 31.37 -15.08
C GLN A 115 23.83 30.49 -16.08
N ILE A 116 23.86 29.18 -15.88
CA ILE A 116 23.17 28.20 -16.72
C ILE A 116 21.64 28.32 -16.61
N VAL A 117 21.12 28.59 -15.41
CA VAL A 117 19.69 28.85 -15.18
C VAL A 117 19.29 30.21 -15.75
N TYR A 118 20.11 31.24 -15.53
CA TYR A 118 19.89 32.56 -16.11
C TYR A 118 19.81 32.51 -17.64
N TYR A 119 20.70 31.76 -18.29
CA TYR A 119 20.70 31.59 -19.76
C TYR A 119 19.38 31.02 -20.28
N LEU A 120 18.86 29.94 -19.67
CA LEU A 120 17.59 29.35 -20.07
C LEU A 120 16.43 30.33 -19.88
N ASN A 121 16.39 31.02 -18.74
CA ASN A 121 15.36 32.02 -18.45
C ASN A 121 15.39 33.21 -19.43
N GLU A 122 16.57 33.71 -19.80
CA GLU A 122 16.72 34.79 -20.78
C GLU A 122 16.24 34.37 -22.18
N LYS A 123 16.43 33.10 -22.53
CA LYS A 123 16.02 32.51 -23.81
C LYS A 123 14.57 32.06 -23.85
N GLU A 124 13.86 32.11 -22.73
CA GLU A 124 12.52 31.51 -22.56
C GLU A 124 12.52 30.01 -22.92
N GLU A 125 13.62 29.31 -22.62
CA GLU A 125 13.78 27.87 -22.83
C GLU A 125 13.61 27.10 -21.51
N GLU A 126 12.98 25.93 -21.56
CA GLU A 126 12.77 25.09 -20.37
C GLU A 126 13.84 24.01 -20.17
N ALA A 127 14.69 23.77 -21.17
CA ALA A 127 15.72 22.74 -21.12
C ALA A 127 16.80 22.92 -22.18
N PHE A 128 18.01 22.41 -21.90
CA PHE A 128 19.01 22.15 -22.93
C PHE A 128 18.75 20.81 -23.60
N THR A 129 19.00 20.76 -24.90
CA THR A 129 19.00 19.52 -25.68
C THR A 129 20.41 19.23 -26.17
N SER A 130 20.92 18.05 -25.83
CA SER A 130 22.27 17.60 -26.17
C SER A 130 22.21 16.34 -27.01
N MET A 131 22.94 16.30 -28.13
CA MET A 131 22.97 15.13 -29.03
C MET A 131 24.18 15.18 -29.98
N ASN A 132 24.52 14.02 -30.55
CA ASN A 132 25.33 13.97 -31.76
C ASN A 132 24.42 14.06 -32.99
N TYR A 133 24.64 15.07 -33.83
CA TYR A 133 23.94 15.23 -35.09
C TYR A 133 24.94 15.20 -36.25
N ASN A 134 24.91 14.11 -37.05
CA ASN A 134 25.79 13.91 -38.21
C ASN A 134 27.28 14.12 -37.89
N GLY A 135 27.76 13.62 -36.75
CA GLY A 135 29.15 13.75 -36.32
C GLY A 135 29.49 15.08 -35.62
N THR A 136 28.52 15.97 -35.45
CA THR A 136 28.68 17.22 -34.70
C THR A 136 27.99 17.10 -33.33
N ASN A 137 28.75 17.35 -32.26
CA ASN A 137 28.20 17.38 -30.90
C ASN A 137 27.57 18.75 -30.62
N ILE A 138 26.32 18.74 -30.16
CA ILE A 138 25.52 19.92 -29.85
C ILE A 138 24.99 19.78 -28.42
N GLY A 139 24.84 20.90 -27.72
CA GLY A 139 24.28 21.01 -26.37
C GLY A 139 25.34 21.08 -25.28
N ILE A 140 25.09 20.42 -24.15
CA ILE A 140 26.03 20.39 -23.03
C ILE A 140 26.77 19.07 -23.05
N ILE A 141 28.07 19.16 -23.24
CA ILE A 141 28.97 18.01 -23.36
C ILE A 141 30.02 18.02 -22.25
N TYR A 142 30.57 16.84 -22.01
CA TYR A 142 31.75 16.64 -21.19
C TYR A 142 32.65 15.59 -21.82
N ASN A 143 33.95 15.66 -21.55
CA ASN A 143 34.87 14.60 -21.93
C ASN A 143 35.18 13.74 -20.71
N TYR A 144 35.25 12.43 -20.93
CA TYR A 144 35.70 11.48 -19.91
C TYR A 144 36.76 10.58 -20.50
N SER A 145 37.73 10.20 -19.66
CA SER A 145 38.72 9.20 -20.00
C SER A 145 38.50 7.94 -19.16
N TYR A 146 38.70 6.77 -19.77
CA TYR A 146 38.67 5.49 -19.10
C TYR A 146 39.81 4.61 -19.60
N TYR A 147 40.29 3.70 -18.76
CA TYR A 147 41.26 2.69 -19.16
C TYR A 147 40.53 1.40 -19.51
N PHE A 148 40.85 0.82 -20.66
CA PHE A 148 40.33 -0.49 -21.07
C PHE A 148 41.46 -1.27 -21.74
N GLU A 149 41.65 -2.54 -21.34
CA GLU A 149 42.75 -3.40 -21.80
C GLU A 149 44.14 -2.71 -21.77
N GLY A 150 44.39 -1.88 -20.76
CA GLY A 150 45.66 -1.17 -20.57
C GLY A 150 45.89 0.04 -21.49
N SER A 151 44.88 0.46 -22.25
CA SER A 151 44.91 1.68 -23.08
C SER A 151 43.93 2.72 -22.55
N GLU A 152 44.31 4.01 -22.59
CA GLU A 152 43.42 5.12 -22.25
C GLU A 152 42.56 5.50 -23.46
N TYR A 153 41.26 5.59 -23.25
CA TYR A 153 40.27 6.05 -24.22
C TYR A 153 39.65 7.34 -23.72
N THR A 154 39.46 8.30 -24.62
CA THR A 154 38.75 9.56 -24.32
C THR A 154 37.52 9.65 -25.19
N GLU A 155 36.37 9.83 -24.56
CA GLU A 155 35.08 9.94 -25.22
C GLU A 155 34.33 11.20 -24.76
N THR A 156 33.34 11.60 -25.55
CA THR A 156 32.47 12.74 -25.23
C THR A 156 31.12 12.22 -24.77
N GLY A 157 30.75 12.56 -23.54
CA GLY A 157 29.42 12.36 -22.99
C GLY A 157 28.53 13.58 -23.17
N PHE A 158 27.22 13.37 -23.06
CA PHE A 158 26.19 14.39 -23.13
C PHE A 158 25.49 14.50 -21.77
N VAL A 159 25.22 15.72 -21.32
CA VAL A 159 24.50 15.96 -20.06
C VAL A 159 23.00 15.95 -20.30
N GLY A 160 22.28 15.24 -19.42
CA GLY A 160 20.83 15.17 -19.41
C GLY A 160 20.32 13.74 -19.28
N SER A 161 19.01 13.60 -19.18
CA SER A 161 18.32 12.31 -19.23
C SER A 161 17.82 12.01 -20.64
N THR A 162 17.86 10.75 -21.05
CA THR A 162 17.28 10.32 -22.33
C THR A 162 15.80 9.98 -22.14
N SER A 163 14.94 10.44 -23.03
CA SER A 163 13.55 9.99 -23.04
C SER A 163 13.44 8.53 -23.51
N SER A 164 12.49 7.76 -22.97
CA SER A 164 12.25 6.39 -23.47
C SER A 164 11.88 6.36 -24.95
N LEU A 165 11.25 7.44 -25.45
CA LEU A 165 10.95 7.61 -26.87
C LEU A 165 12.22 7.81 -27.70
N SER A 166 13.21 8.58 -27.24
CA SER A 166 14.48 8.75 -27.95
C SER A 166 15.29 7.45 -28.01
N SER A 167 15.32 6.69 -26.92
CA SER A 167 15.95 5.37 -26.91
C SER A 167 15.25 4.40 -27.87
N LEU A 168 13.91 4.41 -27.89
CA LEU A 168 13.13 3.62 -28.85
C LEU A 168 13.37 4.04 -30.30
N MET A 169 13.42 5.34 -30.57
CA MET A 169 13.65 5.86 -31.93
C MET A 169 15.02 5.41 -32.47
N GLY A 170 16.07 5.45 -31.64
CA GLY A 170 17.41 4.99 -32.03
C GLY A 170 17.43 3.52 -32.43
N THR A 171 16.70 2.66 -31.71
CA THR A 171 16.57 1.24 -32.07
C THR A 171 15.79 1.00 -33.38
N ILE A 172 14.83 1.87 -33.71
CA ILE A 172 13.98 1.73 -34.92
C ILE A 172 14.71 2.26 -36.17
N THR A 173 15.44 3.36 -36.06
CA THR A 173 16.11 4.01 -37.20
C THR A 173 17.47 3.39 -37.52
N GLY A 174 18.02 2.57 -36.61
CA GLY A 174 19.38 2.03 -36.72
C GLY A 174 20.47 3.10 -36.59
N GLN A 175 20.11 4.32 -36.20
CA GLN A 175 21.02 5.41 -35.85
C GLN A 175 20.97 5.61 -34.34
N ASP A 176 22.07 5.27 -33.67
CA ASP A 176 22.18 5.36 -32.21
C ASP A 176 22.59 6.79 -31.79
N ASN A 177 21.72 7.76 -32.06
CA ASN A 177 21.89 9.15 -31.66
C ASN A 177 20.86 9.53 -30.59
N PRO A 178 21.06 9.09 -29.33
CA PRO A 178 20.19 9.46 -28.23
C PRO A 178 20.18 10.99 -28.05
N ILE A 179 18.98 11.51 -27.77
CA ILE A 179 18.78 12.92 -27.41
C ILE A 179 18.72 12.98 -25.89
N TYR A 180 19.57 13.82 -25.31
CA TYR A 180 19.65 14.08 -23.88
C TYR A 180 19.02 15.42 -23.58
N THR A 181 18.21 15.48 -22.53
CA THR A 181 17.55 16.71 -22.11
C THR A 181 17.95 17.02 -20.68
N LEU A 182 18.40 18.27 -20.44
CA LEU A 182 18.67 18.80 -19.12
C LEU A 182 17.71 19.96 -18.84
N THR A 183 16.71 19.70 -18.02
CA THR A 183 15.63 20.63 -17.73
C THR A 183 16.04 21.71 -16.73
N LEU A 184 15.36 22.86 -16.80
CA LEU A 184 15.47 23.94 -15.82
C LEU A 184 15.22 23.44 -14.39
N ARG A 185 14.32 22.45 -14.23
CA ARG A 185 14.03 21.82 -12.94
C ARG A 185 15.18 20.95 -12.43
N GLU A 186 15.80 20.13 -13.28
CA GLU A 186 16.99 19.34 -12.91
C GLU A 186 18.18 20.24 -12.53
N LEU A 187 18.28 21.42 -13.13
CA LEU A 187 19.24 22.45 -12.75
C LEU A 187 18.89 23.18 -11.44
N GLY A 188 17.73 22.93 -10.84
CA GLY A 188 17.25 23.65 -9.66
C GLY A 188 16.83 25.10 -9.94
N GLY A 189 16.54 25.44 -11.20
CA GLY A 189 16.06 26.74 -11.65
C GLY A 189 14.56 26.99 -11.43
N CYS A 190 13.88 26.11 -10.70
CA CYS A 190 12.46 26.23 -10.38
C CYS A 190 12.24 26.17 -8.87
N SER A 191 11.59 27.18 -8.30
CA SER A 191 11.22 27.23 -6.87
C SER A 191 9.89 26.52 -6.56
N LEU A 192 9.10 26.18 -7.58
CA LEU A 192 7.83 25.50 -7.41
C LEU A 192 8.03 23.99 -7.22
N PRO A 193 7.47 23.40 -6.15
CA PRO A 193 7.54 21.95 -5.96
C PRO A 193 6.81 21.20 -7.07
N SER A 194 7.29 20.01 -7.43
CA SER A 194 6.61 19.09 -8.36
C SER A 194 5.43 18.37 -7.71
N ASP A 195 5.58 18.07 -6.42
CA ASP A 195 4.65 17.27 -5.63
C ASP A 195 4.75 17.70 -4.16
N ILE A 196 3.68 17.44 -3.41
CA ILE A 196 3.58 17.74 -1.99
C ILE A 196 3.17 16.45 -1.28
N HIS A 197 4.05 15.94 -0.43
CA HIS A 197 3.78 14.78 0.41
C HIS A 197 3.31 15.24 1.80
N ILE A 198 2.10 14.82 2.18
CA ILE A 198 1.51 15.13 3.50
C ILE A 198 1.48 13.84 4.32
N TYR A 199 1.98 13.91 5.55
CA TYR A 199 2.04 12.77 6.48
C TYR A 199 1.23 13.07 7.75
N PRO A 200 -0.10 12.81 7.76
CA PRO A 200 -0.93 13.02 8.93
C PRO A 200 -0.51 12.13 10.11
N ALA A 201 -0.57 12.66 11.34
CA ALA A 201 -0.11 11.94 12.52
C ALA A 201 -1.03 10.77 12.95
N ASN A 202 -2.29 10.76 12.50
CA ASN A 202 -3.28 9.73 12.80
C ASN A 202 -4.39 9.67 11.73
N PHE A 203 -5.25 8.65 11.80
CA PHE A 203 -6.33 8.43 10.83
C PHE A 203 -7.39 9.52 10.81
N GLU A 204 -7.64 10.17 11.95
CA GLU A 204 -8.61 11.27 12.04
C GLU A 204 -8.12 12.49 11.24
N LEU A 205 -6.89 12.93 11.49
CA LEU A 205 -6.28 14.03 10.74
C LEU A 205 -6.15 13.70 9.25
N LYS A 206 -5.83 12.44 8.91
CA LYS A 206 -5.81 11.96 7.54
C LYS A 206 -7.18 12.15 6.87
N SER A 207 -8.25 11.70 7.53
CA SER A 207 -9.62 11.84 7.02
C SER A 207 -10.03 13.31 6.84
N GLN A 208 -9.56 14.20 7.72
CA GLN A 208 -9.81 15.64 7.59
C GLN A 208 -9.08 16.23 6.38
N VAL A 209 -7.82 15.85 6.14
CA VAL A 209 -7.06 16.28 4.96
C VAL A 209 -7.73 15.80 3.67
N THR A 210 -8.08 14.52 3.56
CA THR A 210 -8.75 13.99 2.36
C THR A 210 -10.12 14.63 2.16
N SER A 211 -10.89 14.82 3.23
CA SER A 211 -12.18 15.51 3.15
C SER A 211 -12.05 16.96 2.66
N TYR A 212 -10.99 17.66 3.06
CA TYR A 212 -10.70 19.00 2.57
C TYR A 212 -10.34 18.99 1.08
N LEU A 213 -9.50 18.06 0.64
CA LEU A 213 -9.13 17.91 -0.77
C LEU A 213 -10.34 17.53 -1.65
N ASP A 214 -11.23 16.67 -1.15
CA ASP A 214 -12.49 16.34 -1.83
C ASP A 214 -13.43 17.54 -1.91
N GLN A 215 -13.47 18.35 -0.85
CA GLN A 215 -14.23 19.60 -0.86
C GLN A 215 -13.63 20.61 -1.85
N TRP A 216 -12.31 20.70 -1.95
CA TRP A 216 -11.64 21.52 -2.94
C TRP A 216 -11.99 21.09 -4.37
N ASN A 217 -11.94 19.79 -4.66
CA ASN A 217 -12.22 19.26 -5.99
C ASN A 217 -13.71 19.21 -6.36
N ASN A 218 -14.61 19.64 -5.46
CA ASN A 218 -16.04 19.60 -5.74
C ASN A 218 -16.51 20.77 -6.62
N ASN A 219 -17.66 20.57 -7.26
CA ASN A 219 -18.28 21.59 -8.12
C ASN A 219 -19.10 22.64 -7.35
N LYS A 220 -18.83 22.87 -6.06
CA LYS A 220 -19.52 23.88 -5.25
C LYS A 220 -18.63 25.10 -5.06
N ASN A 221 -19.25 26.27 -4.89
CA ASN A 221 -18.52 27.45 -4.48
C ASN A 221 -17.97 27.23 -3.06
N LEU A 222 -16.70 27.56 -2.86
CA LEU A 222 -16.09 27.56 -1.54
C LEU A 222 -15.92 28.98 -1.05
N THR A 223 -16.42 29.26 0.14
CA THR A 223 -16.20 30.53 0.81
C THR A 223 -15.19 30.29 1.93
N PHE A 224 -14.03 30.92 1.80
CA PHE A 224 -13.00 30.98 2.84
C PHE A 224 -12.88 32.42 3.29
N ASP A 225 -13.18 32.66 4.56
CA ASP A 225 -13.31 34.00 5.13
C ASP A 225 -14.23 34.89 4.26
N ASP A 226 -13.69 35.90 3.58
CA ASP A 226 -14.40 36.84 2.70
C ASP A 226 -14.21 36.54 1.20
N ILE A 227 -13.52 35.46 0.84
CA ILE A 227 -13.23 35.09 -0.56
C ILE A 227 -14.12 33.92 -0.96
N THR A 228 -14.96 34.12 -1.98
CA THR A 228 -15.73 33.04 -2.59
C THR A 228 -15.06 32.63 -3.89
N LEU A 229 -14.59 31.38 -3.96
CA LEU A 229 -14.00 30.77 -5.13
C LEU A 229 -15.05 29.91 -5.84
N THR A 230 -15.26 30.18 -7.12
CA THR A 230 -16.07 29.34 -8.00
C THR A 230 -15.27 28.11 -8.46
N PRO A 231 -15.91 27.05 -8.97
CA PRO A 231 -15.20 25.92 -9.56
C PRO A 231 -14.32 26.28 -10.75
N GLU A 232 -14.67 27.32 -11.52
CA GLU A 232 -13.89 27.77 -12.70
C GLU A 232 -12.59 28.48 -12.30
N GLU A 233 -12.53 29.03 -11.08
CA GLU A 233 -11.36 29.72 -10.54
C GLU A 233 -10.40 28.77 -9.80
N ARG A 234 -10.69 27.46 -9.80
CA ARG A 234 -9.91 26.46 -9.05
C ARG A 234 -9.47 25.33 -9.95
N GLU A 235 -8.20 24.97 -9.85
CA GLU A 235 -7.69 23.75 -10.46
C GLU A 235 -7.94 22.54 -9.56
N ASN A 236 -8.27 21.41 -10.18
CA ASN A 236 -8.45 20.16 -9.47
C ASN A 236 -7.11 19.63 -8.97
N ILE A 237 -7.04 19.35 -7.66
CA ILE A 237 -5.89 18.73 -7.03
C ILE A 237 -5.95 17.23 -7.28
N THR A 238 -4.98 16.70 -8.02
CA THR A 238 -4.80 15.25 -8.12
C THR A 238 -4.02 14.76 -6.91
N TYR A 239 -4.62 13.87 -6.12
CA TYR A 239 -3.96 13.31 -4.93
C TYR A 239 -4.17 11.79 -4.85
N SER A 240 -3.27 11.11 -4.15
CA SER A 240 -3.30 9.64 -3.97
C SER A 240 -3.17 9.28 -2.49
N ASP A 241 -4.06 8.41 -2.02
CA ASP A 241 -4.06 7.88 -0.66
C ASP A 241 -3.69 6.40 -0.66
N ASN A 242 -2.38 6.15 -0.68
CA ASN A 242 -1.83 4.79 -0.76
C ASN A 242 -2.26 3.92 0.45
N LEU A 243 -2.46 4.53 1.63
CA LEU A 243 -2.89 3.81 2.83
C LEU A 243 -4.35 3.37 2.71
N ALA A 244 -5.25 4.22 2.19
CA ALA A 244 -6.64 3.83 1.95
C ALA A 244 -6.74 2.72 0.90
N VAL A 245 -5.94 2.79 -0.17
CA VAL A 245 -5.89 1.71 -1.18
C VAL A 245 -5.51 0.39 -0.52
N MET A 246 -4.44 0.35 0.29
CA MET A 246 -4.03 -0.87 0.99
C MET A 246 -5.11 -1.40 1.96
N ILE A 247 -5.73 -0.52 2.75
CA ILE A 247 -6.81 -0.90 3.66
C ILE A 247 -8.00 -1.45 2.88
N SER A 248 -8.41 -0.80 1.78
CA SER A 248 -9.53 -1.26 0.96
C SER A 248 -9.29 -2.65 0.36
N LEU A 249 -8.04 -2.98 0.00
CA LEU A 249 -7.68 -4.32 -0.48
C LEU A 249 -7.86 -5.37 0.63
N ILE A 250 -7.41 -5.06 1.84
CA ILE A 250 -7.61 -5.94 3.01
C ILE A 250 -9.10 -6.09 3.34
N ASP A 251 -9.86 -5.01 3.36
CA ASP A 251 -11.31 -5.02 3.62
C ASP A 251 -12.04 -5.87 2.58
N ASN A 252 -11.68 -5.75 1.30
CA ASN A 252 -12.24 -6.58 0.24
C ASN A 252 -11.92 -8.07 0.45
N MET A 253 -10.70 -8.42 0.86
CA MET A 253 -10.34 -9.79 1.18
C MET A 253 -11.14 -10.33 2.38
N ILE A 254 -11.26 -9.54 3.45
CA ILE A 254 -12.06 -9.88 4.64
C ILE A 254 -13.52 -10.10 4.23
N ASN A 255 -14.09 -9.24 3.39
CA ASN A 255 -15.46 -9.35 2.93
C ASN A 255 -15.69 -10.63 2.10
N ILE A 256 -14.78 -10.98 1.20
CA ILE A 256 -14.87 -12.21 0.40
C ILE A 256 -14.86 -13.45 1.32
N VAL A 257 -13.92 -13.52 2.26
CA VAL A 257 -13.84 -14.64 3.21
C VAL A 257 -15.08 -14.68 4.11
N THR A 258 -15.56 -13.52 4.58
CA THR A 258 -16.76 -13.40 5.42
C THR A 258 -17.99 -13.92 4.67
N ILE A 259 -18.20 -13.50 3.42
CA ILE A 259 -19.33 -13.96 2.61
C ILE A 259 -19.26 -15.47 2.39
N ALA A 260 -18.07 -16.01 2.09
CA ALA A 260 -17.89 -17.45 1.92
C ALA A 260 -18.23 -18.22 3.21
N LEU A 261 -17.72 -17.79 4.37
CA LEU A 261 -18.02 -18.42 5.66
C LEU A 261 -19.52 -18.31 6.00
N VAL A 262 -20.14 -17.15 5.77
CA VAL A 262 -21.58 -16.97 5.97
C VAL A 262 -22.38 -17.92 5.07
N ALA A 263 -21.99 -18.09 3.81
CA ALA A 263 -22.63 -19.04 2.90
C ALA A 263 -22.50 -20.50 3.39
N PHE A 264 -21.31 -20.90 3.86
CA PHE A 264 -21.10 -22.23 4.44
C PHE A 264 -21.93 -22.45 5.71
N THR A 265 -21.93 -21.49 6.62
CA THR A 265 -22.73 -21.59 7.86
C THR A 265 -24.22 -21.64 7.56
N ALA A 266 -24.72 -20.86 6.60
CA ALA A 266 -26.12 -20.92 6.17
C ALA A 266 -26.48 -22.29 5.58
N LEU A 267 -25.61 -22.88 4.76
CA LEU A 267 -25.81 -24.24 4.24
C LEU A 267 -25.84 -25.27 5.38
N SER A 268 -24.87 -25.22 6.29
CA SER A 268 -24.83 -26.10 7.47
C SER A 268 -26.06 -25.94 8.36
N LEU A 269 -26.60 -24.73 8.48
CA LEU A 269 -27.81 -24.44 9.24
C LEU A 269 -29.04 -25.13 8.63
N VAL A 270 -29.20 -25.05 7.31
CA VAL A 270 -30.28 -25.73 6.58
C VAL A 270 -30.18 -27.25 6.75
N VAL A 271 -28.99 -27.82 6.54
CA VAL A 271 -28.75 -29.26 6.72
C VAL A 271 -29.08 -29.69 8.15
N SER A 272 -28.65 -28.91 9.16
CA SER A 272 -28.94 -29.19 10.57
C SER A 272 -30.43 -29.14 10.90
N THR A 273 -31.15 -28.16 10.34
CA THR A 273 -32.62 -28.01 10.50
C THR A 273 -33.35 -29.25 9.96
N VAL A 274 -32.96 -29.74 8.78
CA VAL A 274 -33.53 -30.97 8.20
C VAL A 274 -33.23 -32.19 9.08
N MET A 275 -32.00 -32.31 9.59
CA MET A 275 -31.63 -33.43 10.48
C MET A 275 -32.45 -33.43 11.77
N ILE A 276 -32.67 -32.27 12.39
CA ILE A 276 -33.52 -32.14 13.58
C ILE A 276 -34.96 -32.55 13.27
N ALA A 277 -35.50 -32.12 12.12
CA ALA A 277 -36.85 -32.51 11.69
C ALA A 277 -36.98 -34.03 11.50
N ILE A 278 -35.97 -34.69 10.94
CA ILE A 278 -35.97 -36.15 10.75
C ILE A 278 -35.89 -36.88 12.10
N ILE A 279 -34.99 -36.47 12.99
CA ILE A 279 -34.84 -37.11 14.32
C ILE A 279 -36.14 -36.99 15.13
N THR A 280 -36.72 -35.80 15.15
CA THR A 280 -38.00 -35.56 15.84
C THR A 280 -39.16 -36.32 15.20
N TYR A 281 -39.16 -36.48 13.87
CA TYR A 281 -40.11 -37.36 13.17
C TYR A 281 -40.01 -38.82 13.62
N VAL A 282 -38.80 -39.38 13.63
CA VAL A 282 -38.56 -40.77 14.06
C VAL A 282 -39.01 -40.96 15.51
N SER A 283 -38.64 -40.03 16.40
CA SER A 283 -39.02 -40.08 17.82
C SER A 283 -40.54 -40.10 18.02
N VAL A 284 -41.30 -39.34 17.23
CA VAL A 284 -42.77 -39.36 17.27
C VAL A 284 -43.34 -40.72 16.85
N ILE A 285 -42.74 -41.35 15.83
CA ILE A 285 -43.21 -42.65 15.32
C ILE A 285 -42.91 -43.78 16.30
N GLU A 286 -41.74 -43.77 16.95
CA GLU A 286 -41.39 -44.76 17.97
C GLU A 286 -42.32 -44.69 19.19
N ARG A 287 -42.79 -43.49 19.55
CA ARG A 287 -43.69 -43.26 20.70
C ARG A 287 -45.18 -43.26 20.34
N VAL A 288 -45.60 -43.85 19.21
CA VAL A 288 -47.02 -43.87 18.77
C VAL A 288 -47.95 -44.51 19.81
N LYS A 289 -47.53 -45.58 20.48
CA LYS A 289 -48.32 -46.23 21.54
C LYS A 289 -48.59 -45.29 22.72
N GLU A 290 -47.60 -44.51 23.14
CA GLU A 290 -47.73 -43.53 24.22
C GLU A 290 -48.73 -42.43 23.84
N ILE A 291 -48.67 -41.94 22.59
CA ILE A 291 -49.64 -40.96 22.06
C ILE A 291 -51.06 -41.53 22.05
N GLY A 292 -51.22 -42.80 21.66
CA GLY A 292 -52.50 -43.51 21.67
C GLY A 292 -53.13 -43.59 23.05
N VAL A 293 -52.32 -43.87 24.08
CA VAL A 293 -52.78 -43.88 25.49
C VAL A 293 -53.23 -42.49 25.94
N ILE A 294 -52.42 -41.44 25.68
CA ILE A 294 -52.76 -40.05 26.04
C ILE A 294 -54.06 -39.60 25.36
N ARG A 295 -54.25 -39.96 24.08
CA ARG A 295 -55.46 -39.64 23.30
C ARG A 295 -56.69 -40.42 23.77
N SER A 296 -56.51 -41.65 24.25
CA SER A 296 -57.60 -42.51 24.75
C SER A 296 -58.07 -42.11 26.15
N LEU A 297 -57.18 -41.51 26.95
CA LEU A 297 -57.50 -40.91 28.25
C LEU A 297 -58.17 -39.52 28.16
N GLY A 298 -58.43 -39.02 26.94
CA GLY A 298 -59.12 -37.74 26.71
C GLY A 298 -58.22 -36.55 26.35
N GLY A 299 -56.93 -36.76 26.13
CA GLY A 299 -56.01 -35.70 25.68
C GLY A 299 -56.40 -35.10 24.32
N ARG A 300 -56.41 -33.76 24.22
CA ARG A 300 -56.76 -33.08 22.96
C ARG A 300 -55.58 -33.16 21.99
N LYS A 301 -55.85 -33.07 20.69
CA LYS A 301 -54.80 -33.02 19.63
C LYS A 301 -53.75 -31.91 19.91
N LYS A 302 -54.20 -30.78 20.46
CA LYS A 302 -53.32 -29.65 20.84
C LYS A 302 -52.40 -29.98 22.01
N ASP A 303 -52.80 -30.86 22.93
CA ASP A 303 -52.00 -31.20 24.10
C ASP A 303 -50.83 -32.11 23.70
N VAL A 304 -51.08 -33.07 22.81
CA VAL A 304 -50.03 -33.89 22.19
C VAL A 304 -49.05 -33.04 21.38
N SER A 305 -49.55 -32.10 20.55
CA SER A 305 -48.67 -31.21 19.79
C SER A 305 -47.85 -30.27 20.68
N ARG A 306 -48.41 -29.76 21.79
CA ARG A 306 -47.69 -28.93 22.76
C ARG A 306 -46.59 -29.69 23.47
N LEU A 307 -46.78 -30.98 23.77
CA LEU A 307 -45.75 -31.82 24.39
C LEU A 307 -44.51 -31.92 23.50
N PHE A 308 -44.68 -32.25 22.21
CA PHE A 308 -43.55 -32.35 21.28
C PHE A 308 -42.93 -30.99 20.96
N ASN A 309 -43.73 -29.92 20.88
CA ASN A 309 -43.20 -28.56 20.74
C ASN A 309 -42.41 -28.11 21.99
N ALA A 310 -42.79 -28.57 23.19
CA ALA A 310 -42.04 -28.31 24.42
C ALA A 310 -40.73 -29.10 24.44
N GLU A 311 -40.71 -30.35 23.97
CA GLU A 311 -39.49 -31.15 23.82
C GLU A 311 -38.48 -30.45 22.89
N THR A 312 -38.94 -29.96 21.73
CA THR A 312 -38.07 -29.20 20.81
C THR A 312 -37.64 -27.85 21.35
N PHE A 313 -38.49 -27.13 22.09
CA PHE A 313 -38.11 -25.89 22.76
C PHE A 313 -36.97 -26.11 23.78
N ILE A 314 -37.08 -27.15 24.61
CA ILE A 314 -36.07 -27.48 25.62
C ILE A 314 -34.74 -27.85 24.95
N ILE A 315 -34.79 -28.69 23.90
CA ILE A 315 -33.61 -29.06 23.11
C ILE A 315 -32.95 -27.82 22.49
N GLY A 316 -33.73 -26.92 21.89
CA GLY A 316 -33.24 -25.67 21.31
C GLY A 316 -32.60 -24.73 22.33
N GLY A 317 -33.24 -24.58 23.50
CA GLY A 317 -32.73 -23.76 24.58
C GLY A 317 -31.39 -24.27 25.13
N PHE A 318 -31.32 -25.55 25.48
CA PHE A 318 -30.09 -26.15 26.02
C PHE A 318 -28.97 -26.20 24.97
N SER A 319 -29.26 -26.58 23.73
CA SER A 319 -28.24 -26.59 22.66
C SER A 319 -27.72 -25.19 22.34
N GLY A 320 -28.60 -24.18 22.31
CA GLY A 320 -28.21 -22.78 22.15
C GLY A 320 -27.30 -22.30 23.27
N LEU A 321 -27.65 -22.57 24.54
CA LEU A 321 -26.83 -22.21 25.69
C LEU A 321 -25.47 -22.90 25.68
N ILE A 322 -25.43 -24.20 25.39
CA ILE A 322 -24.18 -24.97 25.26
C ILE A 322 -23.33 -24.41 24.12
N GLY A 323 -23.95 -24.10 22.98
CA GLY A 323 -23.26 -23.51 21.82
C GLY A 323 -22.57 -22.18 22.18
N ILE A 324 -23.29 -21.27 22.83
CA ILE A 324 -22.72 -20.00 23.31
C ILE A 324 -21.60 -20.22 24.31
N GLY A 325 -21.76 -21.15 25.25
CA GLY A 325 -20.72 -21.50 26.21
C GLY A 325 -19.44 -21.98 25.52
N ILE A 326 -19.57 -22.87 24.53
CA ILE A 326 -18.46 -23.33 23.71
C ILE A 326 -17.82 -22.18 22.93
N THR A 327 -18.63 -21.29 22.33
CA THR A 327 -18.11 -20.12 21.61
C THR A 327 -17.26 -19.25 22.51
N TYR A 328 -17.71 -18.92 23.72
CA TYR A 328 -16.91 -18.12 24.66
C TYR A 328 -15.60 -18.80 25.07
N ILE A 329 -15.64 -20.13 25.31
CA ILE A 329 -14.43 -20.90 25.63
C ILE A 329 -13.43 -20.84 24.46
N LEU A 330 -13.90 -21.08 23.23
CA LEU A 330 -13.07 -21.02 22.03
C LEU A 330 -12.54 -19.61 21.78
N SER A 331 -13.35 -18.56 21.95
CA SER A 331 -12.89 -17.17 21.84
C SER A 331 -11.76 -16.87 22.84
N GLY A 332 -11.85 -17.39 24.07
CA GLY A 332 -10.78 -17.30 25.06
C GLY A 332 -9.48 -17.97 24.59
N ILE A 333 -9.58 -19.21 24.10
CA ILE A 333 -8.42 -19.97 23.58
C ILE A 333 -7.78 -19.24 22.38
N ILE A 334 -8.60 -18.74 21.45
CA ILE A 334 -8.13 -18.00 20.27
C ILE A 334 -7.39 -16.73 20.71
N ASN A 335 -7.96 -15.96 21.63
CA ASN A 335 -7.32 -14.73 22.13
C ASN A 335 -6.00 -15.03 22.86
N LEU A 336 -5.87 -16.16 23.57
CA LEU A 336 -4.62 -16.57 24.20
C LEU A 336 -3.53 -16.92 23.20
N ILE A 337 -3.89 -17.67 22.15
CA ILE A 337 -2.92 -18.09 21.12
C ILE A 337 -2.51 -16.88 20.27
N VAL A 338 -3.48 -16.16 19.73
CA VAL A 338 -3.24 -15.06 18.77
C VAL A 338 -2.73 -13.80 19.48
N GLY A 339 -3.16 -13.53 20.71
CA GLY A 339 -2.68 -12.39 21.49
C GLY A 339 -1.16 -12.40 21.70
N ASN A 340 -0.57 -13.59 21.88
CA ASN A 340 0.88 -13.76 22.01
C ASN A 340 1.65 -13.58 20.69
N LEU A 341 0.99 -13.79 19.55
CA LEU A 341 1.60 -13.69 18.22
C LEU A 341 1.49 -12.27 17.64
N ALA A 342 0.38 -11.58 17.91
CA ALA A 342 0.04 -10.32 17.24
C ALA A 342 0.17 -9.08 18.13
N ASN A 343 0.45 -9.20 19.44
CA ASN A 343 0.47 -8.08 20.40
C ASN A 343 -0.83 -7.22 20.42
N ILE A 344 -1.91 -7.74 19.85
CA ILE A 344 -3.23 -7.11 19.80
C ILE A 344 -4.15 -7.87 20.74
N SER A 345 -4.76 -7.15 21.68
CA SER A 345 -5.68 -7.73 22.65
C SER A 345 -7.09 -7.82 22.07
N ALA A 346 -7.79 -8.93 22.34
CA ALA A 346 -9.23 -9.12 22.10
C ALA A 346 -9.69 -9.09 20.63
N ILE A 347 -9.20 -10.02 19.82
CA ILE A 347 -9.58 -10.17 18.40
C ILE A 347 -10.93 -10.90 18.27
N ALA A 348 -11.15 -11.96 19.05
CA ALA A 348 -12.39 -12.72 19.07
C ALA A 348 -13.28 -12.25 20.22
N ILE A 349 -14.26 -11.39 19.94
CA ILE A 349 -15.23 -10.90 20.92
C ILE A 349 -16.65 -11.26 20.46
N LEU A 350 -17.40 -11.92 21.34
CA LEU A 350 -18.83 -12.13 21.17
C LEU A 350 -19.59 -11.18 22.12
N PRO A 351 -20.20 -10.09 21.61
CA PRO A 351 -20.99 -9.20 22.44
C PRO A 351 -22.19 -9.94 23.06
N PHE A 352 -22.48 -9.64 24.33
CA PHE A 352 -23.52 -10.34 25.09
C PHE A 352 -24.91 -10.26 24.42
N TYR A 353 -25.26 -9.13 23.80
CA TYR A 353 -26.54 -8.98 23.10
C TYR A 353 -26.64 -9.91 21.88
N VAL A 354 -25.53 -10.15 21.16
CA VAL A 354 -25.49 -11.08 20.02
C VAL A 354 -25.67 -12.52 20.51
N ALA A 355 -25.09 -12.86 21.66
CA ALA A 355 -25.27 -14.18 22.26
C ALA A 355 -26.75 -14.49 22.57
N ILE A 356 -27.49 -13.51 23.11
CA ILE A 356 -28.94 -13.66 23.36
C ILE A 356 -29.70 -13.88 22.05
N ILE A 357 -29.39 -13.10 21.02
CA ILE A 357 -30.02 -13.23 19.70
C ILE A 357 -29.79 -14.63 19.12
N MET A 358 -28.58 -15.18 19.26
CA MET A 358 -28.23 -16.51 18.77
C MET A 358 -28.97 -17.64 19.52
N VAL A 359 -29.18 -17.51 20.83
CA VAL A 359 -30.00 -18.48 21.58
C VAL A 359 -31.46 -18.44 21.13
N ALA A 360 -32.01 -17.24 20.96
CA ALA A 360 -33.37 -17.07 20.45
C ALA A 360 -33.53 -17.65 19.04
N LEU A 361 -32.52 -17.45 18.18
CA LEU A 361 -32.49 -18.00 16.83
C LEU A 361 -32.40 -19.53 16.83
N SER A 362 -31.62 -20.13 17.74
CA SER A 362 -31.53 -21.59 17.89
C SER A 362 -32.88 -22.21 18.31
N ILE A 363 -33.56 -21.61 19.31
CA ILE A 363 -34.91 -22.01 19.73
C ILE A 363 -35.90 -21.90 18.56
N LEU A 364 -35.84 -20.81 17.81
CA LEU A 364 -36.73 -20.57 16.68
C LEU A 364 -36.55 -21.65 15.59
N LEU A 365 -35.31 -21.96 15.21
CA LEU A 365 -35.03 -22.96 14.17
C LEU A 365 -35.40 -24.39 14.59
N THR A 366 -35.11 -24.75 15.84
CA THR A 366 -35.47 -26.06 16.40
C THR A 366 -36.98 -26.24 16.49
N LEU A 367 -37.72 -25.19 16.91
CA LEU A 367 -39.17 -25.20 16.89
C LEU A 367 -39.72 -25.35 15.47
N ILE A 368 -39.23 -24.56 14.51
CA ILE A 368 -39.68 -24.64 13.10
C ILE A 368 -39.49 -26.07 12.57
N SER A 369 -38.37 -26.72 12.90
CA SER A 369 -38.07 -28.10 12.53
C SER A 369 -39.05 -29.10 13.16
N GLY A 370 -39.42 -28.90 14.42
CA GLY A 370 -40.30 -29.79 15.20
C GLY A 370 -41.81 -29.65 14.89
N LEU A 371 -42.23 -28.55 14.28
CA LEU A 371 -43.65 -28.29 14.02
C LEU A 371 -44.31 -29.36 13.15
N ILE A 372 -43.62 -29.80 12.08
CA ILE A 372 -44.17 -30.79 11.13
C ILE A 372 -44.38 -32.15 11.81
N PRO A 373 -43.38 -32.75 12.50
CA PRO A 373 -43.59 -33.96 13.30
C PRO A 373 -44.67 -33.85 14.37
N ALA A 374 -44.71 -32.74 15.12
CA ALA A 374 -45.69 -32.52 16.17
C ALA A 374 -47.13 -32.46 15.63
N LEU A 375 -47.32 -31.88 14.44
CA LEU A 375 -48.59 -31.88 13.72
C LEU A 375 -49.01 -33.29 13.32
N ILE A 376 -48.09 -34.10 12.82
CA ILE A 376 -48.35 -35.50 12.43
C ILE A 376 -48.73 -36.34 13.65
N ALA A 377 -47.99 -36.21 14.77
CA ALA A 377 -48.27 -36.87 16.05
C ALA A 377 -49.71 -36.62 16.51
N SER A 378 -50.14 -35.34 16.48
CA SER A 378 -51.47 -34.92 16.95
C SER A 378 -52.64 -35.48 16.14
N LYS A 379 -52.39 -35.91 14.89
CA LYS A 379 -53.41 -36.41 13.97
C LYS A 379 -53.53 -37.94 13.96
N LYS A 380 -52.66 -38.66 14.67
CA LYS A 380 -52.73 -40.13 14.76
C LYS A 380 -54.02 -40.57 15.45
N ASP A 381 -54.63 -41.63 14.91
CA ASP A 381 -55.86 -42.21 15.46
C ASP A 381 -55.53 -43.08 16.69
N PRO A 382 -56.18 -42.85 17.85
CA PRO A 382 -55.94 -43.64 19.05
C PRO A 382 -56.23 -45.14 18.87
N VAL A 383 -57.19 -45.51 18.02
CA VAL A 383 -57.55 -46.93 17.79
C VAL A 383 -56.47 -47.64 16.97
N GLU A 384 -55.92 -46.97 15.95
CA GLU A 384 -54.80 -47.52 15.17
C GLU A 384 -53.51 -47.58 15.99
N ALA A 385 -53.25 -46.55 16.80
CA ALA A 385 -52.03 -46.46 17.63
C ALA A 385 -51.93 -47.54 18.72
N LEU A 386 -53.07 -48.07 19.19
CA LEU A 386 -53.12 -49.17 20.18
C LEU A 386 -53.15 -50.56 19.54
N ARG A 387 -53.43 -50.66 18.23
CA ARG A 387 -53.56 -51.92 17.50
C ARG A 387 -52.29 -52.31 16.72
N SER A 388 -51.34 -51.38 16.56
CA SER A 388 -50.03 -51.68 15.97
C SER A 388 -49.19 -52.53 16.93
N GLU A 389 -48.78 -53.73 16.49
CA GLU A 389 -47.77 -54.56 17.18
C GLU A 389 -46.43 -53.84 17.30
#